data_AF-A0A354FFH8-F1
#
_entry.id   AF-A0A354FFH8-F1
#
_cell.length_a   1.000
_cell.length_b   1.000
_cell.length_c   1.000
_cell.angle_alpha   90.00
_cell.angle_beta   90.00
_cell.angle_gamma   90.00
#
_symmetry.space_group_name_H-M   'P 1'
#
loop_
_entity.id
_entity.type
_entity.pdbx_description
1 polymer ?
#
loop_
_entity_poly.entity_id
_entity_poly.type
_entity_poly.pdbx_seq_one_letter_code
_entity_poly.pdbx_strand_id
1 'polypeptide(L)'
;MDIELKELQDGFDRLCYIVSEEHLNTIYMALRLEKPLLISGPAGAGKTEMAKSLSEILGAKLIRLQCHGGLDENKSLYEWNIQRQLLNIQIDDSSKGAEIVEEDLFSMDYILQRPLLQAITQQEQTLLLIDEIDRADRDFEAFLLELLSDYQISIPEIGTIEAVKKPVVVITNSGERELSDALLRRCVFLYLDHPPIQAEASIIGARIPEVLDTLNENIAMGVAQARDRGSHLGFGGAQAMDWARVLLMLSSDQFQQGYVAKSMEALASNQESLAAAENYYRHMPAISDAEAGDTAGNGEIKN
;
A
#
# COMPACT_ATOMS: atom_id res chain seq x y z
N MET A 1 9.27 21.35 -4.08
CA MET A 1 8.39 21.03 -2.94
C MET A 1 9.18 21.32 -1.67
N ASP A 2 8.71 22.22 -0.81
CA ASP A 2 9.44 22.63 0.39
C ASP A 2 8.78 22.03 1.63
N ILE A 3 9.14 20.79 1.94
CA ILE A 3 8.82 20.14 3.21
C ILE A 3 10.10 20.03 4.03
N GLU A 4 10.05 20.33 5.32
CA GLU A 4 11.17 20.08 6.23
C GLU A 4 11.16 18.64 6.76
N LEU A 5 12.33 18.10 7.11
CA LEU A 5 12.44 16.75 7.68
C LEU A 5 11.56 16.59 8.93
N LYS A 6 11.48 17.65 9.74
CA LYS A 6 10.67 17.65 10.96
C LYS A 6 9.16 17.60 10.66
N GLU A 7 8.70 18.35 9.66
CA GLU A 7 7.30 18.30 9.21
C GLU A 7 6.93 16.91 8.67
N LEU A 8 7.86 16.26 7.98
CA LEU A 8 7.69 14.89 7.50
C LEU A 8 7.56 13.92 8.68
N GLN A 9 8.42 14.05 9.70
CA GLN A 9 8.36 13.24 10.93
C GLN A 9 7.03 13.44 11.66
N ASP A 10 6.68 14.69 11.96
CA ASP A 10 5.44 15.05 12.65
C ASP A 10 4.20 14.54 11.88
N GLY A 11 4.27 14.55 10.54
CA GLY A 11 3.24 14.02 9.65
C GLY A 11 3.04 12.51 9.79
N PHE A 12 4.13 11.74 9.82
CA PHE A 12 4.06 10.28 10.01
C PHE A 12 3.58 9.92 11.43
N ASP A 13 4.06 10.64 12.44
CA ASP A 13 3.62 10.45 13.83
C ASP A 13 2.12 10.71 14.00
N ARG A 14 1.60 11.78 13.38
CA ARG A 14 0.15 12.08 13.37
C ARG A 14 -0.68 10.96 12.75
N LEU A 15 -0.16 10.29 11.72
CA LEU A 15 -0.81 9.17 11.04
C LEU A 15 -0.54 7.82 11.71
N CYS A 16 0.15 7.81 12.85
CA CYS A 16 0.52 6.61 13.59
C CYS A 16 1.26 5.59 12.70
N TYR A 17 2.05 6.07 11.73
CA TYR A 17 2.88 5.24 10.87
C TYR A 17 4.32 5.29 11.36
N ILE A 18 4.84 4.16 11.84
CA ILE A 18 6.17 4.09 12.44
C ILE A 18 7.23 4.04 11.34
N VAL A 19 8.07 5.07 11.26
CA VAL A 19 9.19 5.18 10.31
C VAL A 19 10.50 5.26 11.10
N SER A 20 11.51 4.49 10.71
CA SER A 20 12.86 4.66 11.27
C SER A 20 13.49 5.97 10.77
N GLU A 21 14.43 6.53 11.53
CA GLU A 21 15.14 7.75 11.11
C GLU A 21 15.85 7.59 9.75
N GLU A 22 16.39 6.40 9.48
CA GLU A 22 17.00 6.06 8.18
C GLU A 22 15.99 6.08 7.03
N HIS A 23 14.82 5.47 7.21
CA HIS A 23 13.75 5.48 6.20
C HIS A 23 13.23 6.90 5.98
N LEU A 24 13.05 7.68 7.05
CA LEU A 24 12.62 9.07 6.98
C LEU A 24 13.60 9.93 6.17
N ASN A 25 14.89 9.81 6.45
CA ASN A 25 15.93 10.50 5.69
C ASN A 25 15.94 10.10 4.21
N THR A 26 15.75 8.81 3.91
CA THR A 26 15.68 8.30 2.54
C THR A 26 14.48 8.89 1.79
N ILE A 27 13.29 8.90 2.41
CA ILE A 27 12.09 9.53 1.84
C ILE A 27 12.33 11.02 1.61
N TYR A 28 12.87 11.72 2.60
CA TYR A 28 13.17 13.14 2.51
C TYR A 28 14.13 13.47 1.34
N MET A 29 15.19 12.67 1.18
CA MET A 29 16.13 12.81 0.06
C MET A 29 15.45 12.57 -1.29
N ALA A 30 14.58 11.57 -1.41
CA ALA A 30 13.83 11.31 -2.64
C ALA A 30 12.96 12.52 -3.03
N LEU A 31 12.25 13.10 -2.06
CA LEU A 31 11.41 14.29 -2.26
C LEU A 31 12.24 15.52 -2.67
N ARG A 32 13.38 15.76 -2.00
CA ARG A 32 14.26 16.90 -2.29
C ARG A 32 14.97 16.80 -3.63
N LEU A 33 15.30 15.58 -4.06
CA LEU A 33 15.92 15.32 -5.36
C LEU A 33 14.89 15.24 -6.51
N GLU A 34 13.59 15.32 -6.21
CA GLU A 34 12.51 15.06 -7.16
C GLU A 34 12.71 13.73 -7.91
N LYS A 35 13.15 12.70 -7.17
CA LYS A 35 13.37 11.36 -7.72
C LYS A 35 12.28 10.38 -7.25
N PRO A 36 11.89 9.41 -8.09
CA PRO A 36 10.98 8.34 -7.68
C PRO A 36 11.52 7.58 -6.46
N LEU A 37 10.65 7.26 -5.51
CA LEU A 37 10.96 6.40 -4.37
C LEU A 37 10.55 4.96 -4.68
N LEU A 38 11.51 4.04 -4.73
CA LEU A 38 11.26 2.61 -4.89
C LEU A 38 11.28 1.93 -3.52
N ILE A 39 10.12 1.44 -3.09
CA ILE A 39 9.93 0.72 -1.84
C ILE A 39 9.87 -0.78 -2.13
N SER A 40 10.89 -1.52 -1.71
CA SER A 40 10.95 -2.98 -1.81
C SER A 40 10.74 -3.64 -0.45
N GLY A 41 10.21 -4.87 -0.42
CA GLY A 41 9.98 -5.60 0.83
C GLY A 41 9.00 -6.75 0.68
N PRO A 42 8.78 -7.57 1.71
CA PRO A 42 7.78 -8.63 1.69
C PRO A 42 6.34 -8.10 1.63
N ALA A 43 5.40 -8.96 1.24
CA ALA A 43 3.98 -8.65 1.24
C ALA A 43 3.49 -8.38 2.67
N GLY A 44 2.76 -7.28 2.87
CA GLY A 44 2.28 -6.87 4.20
C GLY A 44 3.25 -6.03 5.03
N ALA A 45 4.44 -5.68 4.52
CA ALA A 45 5.37 -4.74 5.18
C ALA A 45 4.89 -3.27 5.21
N GLY A 46 3.68 -2.97 4.74
CA GLY A 46 3.12 -1.61 4.76
C GLY A 46 3.60 -0.69 3.64
N LYS A 47 4.12 -1.22 2.52
CA LYS A 47 4.62 -0.43 1.37
C LYS A 47 3.55 0.50 0.77
N THR A 48 2.38 -0.05 0.44
CA THR A 48 1.24 0.71 -0.09
C THR A 48 0.70 1.71 0.94
N GLU A 49 0.73 1.35 2.23
CA GLU A 49 0.28 2.23 3.32
C GLU A 49 1.23 3.41 3.54
N MET A 50 2.54 3.21 3.37
CA MET A 50 3.53 4.28 3.38
C MET A 50 3.23 5.32 2.30
N ALA A 51 2.94 4.87 1.07
CA ALA A 51 2.61 5.76 -0.04
C ALA A 51 1.34 6.59 0.22
N LYS A 52 0.31 5.97 0.81
CA LYS A 52 -0.92 6.68 1.23
C LYS A 52 -0.64 7.71 2.31
N SER A 53 0.09 7.31 3.35
CA SER A 53 0.49 8.20 4.45
C SER A 53 1.27 9.39 3.91
N LEU A 54 2.22 9.15 2.99
CA LEU A 54 2.99 10.20 2.35
C LEU A 54 2.10 11.14 1.53
N SER A 55 1.10 10.62 0.79
CA SER A 55 0.18 11.48 0.03
C SER A 55 -0.63 12.41 0.95
N GLU A 56 -1.06 11.91 2.11
CA GLU A 56 -1.78 12.72 3.10
C GLU A 56 -0.88 13.78 3.77
N ILE A 57 0.37 13.44 4.09
CA ILE A 57 1.34 14.39 4.67
C ILE A 57 1.61 15.53 3.69
N LEU A 58 1.77 15.19 2.41
CA LEU A 58 2.05 16.16 1.36
C LEU A 58 0.82 16.93 0.88
N GLY A 59 -0.38 16.58 1.37
CA GLY A 59 -1.65 17.10 0.84
C GLY A 59 -1.82 16.84 -0.65
N ALA A 60 -1.23 15.74 -1.15
CA ALA A 60 -1.17 15.38 -2.55
C ALA A 60 -2.32 14.45 -2.92
N LYS A 61 -2.91 14.65 -4.10
CA LYS A 61 -3.91 13.73 -4.64
C LYS A 61 -3.25 12.38 -4.95
N LEU A 62 -3.76 11.29 -4.37
CA LEU A 62 -3.26 9.95 -4.64
C LEU A 62 -3.86 9.41 -5.93
N ILE A 63 -3.00 9.07 -6.89
CA ILE A 63 -3.36 8.33 -8.11
C ILE A 63 -2.63 6.99 -8.05
N ARG A 64 -3.39 5.89 -8.11
CA ARG A 64 -2.84 4.54 -8.02
C ARG A 64 -2.92 3.84 -9.36
N LEU A 65 -1.79 3.30 -9.79
CA LEU A 65 -1.67 2.32 -10.87
C LEU A 65 -1.31 0.97 -10.25
N GLN A 66 -2.19 -0.01 -10.38
CA GLN A 66 -1.92 -1.38 -9.96
C GLN A 66 -1.28 -2.15 -11.11
N CYS A 67 -0.07 -2.69 -10.90
CA CYS A 67 0.60 -3.52 -11.88
C CYS A 67 0.16 -4.98 -11.76
N HIS A 68 0.01 -5.63 -12.92
CA HIS A 68 -0.32 -7.04 -13.09
C HIS A 68 0.15 -7.50 -14.48
N GLY A 69 0.17 -8.81 -14.72
CA GLY A 69 0.56 -9.35 -16.03
C GLY A 69 -0.40 -8.89 -17.14
N GLY A 70 0.14 -8.51 -18.30
CA GLY A 70 -0.67 -7.98 -19.41
C GLY A 70 -1.21 -6.56 -19.18
N LEU A 71 -0.59 -5.79 -18.28
CA LEU A 71 -0.79 -4.35 -18.21
C LEU A 71 -0.15 -3.71 -19.46
N ASP A 72 -0.97 -3.05 -20.26
CA ASP A 72 -0.57 -2.40 -21.50
C ASP A 72 -0.61 -0.86 -21.38
N GLU A 73 -0.09 -0.18 -22.39
CA GLU A 73 -0.14 1.28 -22.50
C GLU A 73 -1.58 1.80 -22.44
N ASN A 74 -2.53 1.12 -23.08
CA ASN A 74 -3.93 1.55 -23.12
C ASN A 74 -4.61 1.59 -21.73
N LYS A 75 -4.29 0.65 -20.84
CA LYS A 75 -4.86 0.61 -19.49
C LYS A 75 -4.13 1.52 -18.50
N SER A 76 -2.86 1.81 -18.76
CA SER A 76 -2.00 2.57 -17.85
C SER A 76 -1.93 4.06 -18.22
N LEU A 77 -1.96 4.39 -19.51
CA LEU A 77 -1.75 5.71 -20.07
C LEU A 77 -3.04 6.39 -20.54
N TYR A 78 -3.68 5.85 -21.58
CA TYR A 78 -4.87 6.45 -22.17
C TYR A 78 -5.67 5.47 -23.02
N GLU A 79 -6.97 5.73 -23.18
CA GLU A 79 -7.80 5.03 -24.16
C GLU A 79 -8.64 6.04 -24.96
N TRP A 80 -8.80 5.80 -26.27
CA TRP A 80 -9.67 6.61 -27.09
C TRP A 80 -11.14 6.32 -26.82
N ASN A 81 -11.92 7.37 -26.55
CA ASN A 81 -13.37 7.31 -26.47
C ASN A 81 -14.00 7.31 -27.86
N ILE A 82 -13.93 6.15 -28.52
CA ILE A 82 -14.45 5.94 -29.88
C ILE A 82 -15.95 6.27 -29.95
N GLN A 83 -16.70 5.99 -28.88
CA GLN A 83 -18.15 6.26 -28.84
C GLN A 83 -18.43 7.76 -28.95
N ARG A 84 -17.67 8.60 -28.23
CA ARG A 84 -17.80 10.06 -28.29
C ARG A 84 -17.35 10.60 -29.64
N GLN A 85 -16.29 10.04 -30.24
CA GLN A 85 -15.87 10.40 -31.60
C GLN A 85 -16.98 10.10 -32.62
N LEU A 86 -17.56 8.90 -32.59
CA LEU A 86 -18.63 8.50 -33.53
C LEU A 86 -19.90 9.33 -33.36
N LEU A 87 -20.29 9.66 -32.12
CA LEU A 87 -21.42 10.55 -31.85
C LEU A 87 -21.23 11.93 -32.46
N ASN A 88 -20.04 12.52 -32.31
CA ASN A 88 -19.74 13.84 -32.88
C ASN A 88 -19.75 13.82 -34.41
N ILE A 89 -19.18 12.79 -35.03
CA ILE A 89 -19.24 12.60 -36.49
C ILE A 89 -20.70 12.54 -36.96
N GLN A 90 -21.57 11.77 -36.29
CA GLN A 90 -22.98 11.64 -36.68
C GLN A 90 -23.81 12.91 -36.49
N ILE A 91 -23.54 13.67 -35.42
CA ILE A 91 -24.19 14.96 -35.18
C ILE A 91 -23.80 15.94 -36.27
N ASP A 92 -22.51 16.05 -36.60
CA ASP A 92 -22.02 16.97 -37.63
C ASP A 92 -22.51 16.62 -39.04
N ASP A 93 -22.60 15.32 -39.36
CA ASP A 93 -23.17 14.85 -40.64
C ASP A 93 -24.66 15.20 -40.77
N SER A 94 -25.37 15.31 -39.64
CA SER A 94 -26.79 15.72 -39.57
C SER A 94 -26.96 17.24 -39.68
N SER A 95 -25.96 18.03 -39.28
CA SER A 95 -25.95 19.49 -39.29
C SER A 95 -25.00 20.07 -40.35
N LYS A 96 -25.23 19.74 -41.63
CA LYS A 96 -24.74 20.44 -42.84
C LYS A 96 -23.29 20.99 -42.78
N GLY A 97 -22.36 20.22 -43.33
CA GLY A 97 -21.31 20.76 -44.21
C GLY A 97 -20.08 21.38 -43.54
N ALA A 98 -19.74 21.02 -42.32
CA ALA A 98 -18.39 21.21 -41.81
C ALA A 98 -17.51 20.06 -42.33
N GLU A 99 -16.45 20.37 -43.08
CA GLU A 99 -15.37 19.41 -43.31
C GLU A 99 -14.83 19.01 -41.93
N ILE A 100 -15.01 17.75 -41.54
CA ILE A 100 -14.41 17.23 -40.32
C ILE A 100 -12.89 17.27 -40.53
N VAL A 101 -12.22 18.22 -39.90
CA VAL A 101 -10.76 18.32 -39.91
C VAL A 101 -10.23 17.16 -39.07
N GLU A 102 -9.28 16.38 -39.58
CA GLU A 102 -8.69 15.25 -38.83
C GLU A 102 -8.16 15.68 -37.44
N GLU A 103 -7.69 16.92 -37.31
CA GLU A 103 -7.22 17.52 -36.04
C GLU A 103 -8.33 17.61 -34.96
N ASP A 104 -9.61 17.77 -35.35
CA ASP A 104 -10.74 17.82 -34.40
C ASP A 104 -11.14 16.42 -33.89
N LEU A 105 -10.70 15.35 -34.55
CA LEU A 105 -11.00 13.96 -34.15
C LEU A 105 -9.97 13.41 -33.16
N PHE A 106 -8.72 13.86 -33.23
CA PHE A 106 -7.60 13.41 -32.40
C PHE A 106 -7.23 14.42 -31.31
N SER A 107 -8.23 14.95 -30.60
CA SER A 107 -8.01 15.88 -29.48
C SER A 107 -8.02 15.17 -28.12
N MET A 108 -7.40 15.80 -27.12
CA MET A 108 -7.43 15.35 -25.72
C MET A 108 -8.85 15.18 -25.17
N ASP A 109 -9.88 15.80 -25.77
CA ASP A 109 -11.27 15.68 -25.33
C ASP A 109 -11.86 14.28 -25.56
N TYR A 110 -11.28 13.52 -26.49
CA TYR A 110 -11.67 12.14 -26.76
C TYR A 110 -10.78 11.13 -26.05
N ILE A 111 -9.83 11.58 -25.24
CA ILE A 111 -8.97 10.69 -24.47
C ILE A 111 -9.56 10.44 -23.08
N LEU A 112 -9.76 9.17 -22.76
CA LEU A 112 -9.94 8.69 -21.40
C LEU A 112 -8.56 8.60 -20.74
N GLN A 113 -8.27 9.58 -19.88
CA GLN A 113 -7.02 9.61 -19.14
C GLN A 113 -6.96 8.44 -18.14
N ARG A 114 -5.93 7.61 -18.24
CA ARG A 114 -5.62 6.54 -17.27
C ARG A 114 -4.60 7.05 -16.26
N PRO A 115 -4.25 6.27 -15.21
CA PRO A 115 -3.48 6.78 -14.07
C PRO A 115 -2.20 7.55 -14.43
N LEU A 116 -1.44 7.11 -15.44
CA LEU A 116 -0.20 7.79 -15.81
C LEU A 116 -0.46 9.15 -16.46
N LEU A 117 -1.35 9.22 -17.47
CA LEU A 117 -1.69 10.50 -18.09
C LEU A 117 -2.36 11.43 -17.09
N GLN A 118 -3.25 10.90 -16.26
CA GLN A 118 -3.92 11.67 -15.20
C GLN A 118 -2.92 12.27 -14.21
N ALA A 119 -1.82 11.57 -13.88
CA ALA A 119 -0.81 12.08 -12.96
C ALA A 119 0.05 13.19 -13.58
N ILE A 120 0.26 13.16 -14.89
CA ILE A 120 1.06 14.15 -15.63
C ILE A 120 0.25 15.41 -15.94
N THR A 121 -1.04 15.28 -16.27
CA THR A 121 -1.91 16.42 -16.64
C THR A 121 -2.46 17.18 -15.43
N GLN A 122 -2.32 16.65 -14.21
CA GLN A 122 -2.91 17.26 -13.02
C GLN A 122 -2.18 18.57 -12.64
N GLN A 123 -2.97 19.61 -12.36
CA GLN A 123 -2.44 20.92 -11.94
C GLN A 123 -2.06 20.98 -10.46
N GLU A 124 -2.71 20.15 -9.65
CA GLU A 124 -2.49 20.05 -8.21
C GLU A 124 -1.31 19.11 -7.89
N GLN A 125 -0.79 19.21 -6.66
CA GLN A 125 0.24 18.26 -6.22
C GLN A 125 -0.35 16.85 -6.20
N THR A 126 0.35 15.92 -6.85
CA THR A 126 -0.12 14.55 -7.01
C THR A 126 0.95 13.58 -6.51
N LEU A 127 0.52 12.48 -5.92
CA LEU A 127 1.37 11.32 -5.66
C LEU A 127 0.91 10.17 -6.56
N LEU A 128 1.79 9.75 -7.48
CA LEU A 128 1.59 8.59 -8.34
C LEU A 128 2.17 7.36 -7.64
N LEU A 129 1.29 6.43 -7.27
CA LEU A 129 1.65 5.13 -6.72
C LEU A 129 1.60 4.06 -7.82
N ILE A 130 2.77 3.54 -8.21
CA ILE A 130 2.91 2.38 -9.09
C ILE A 130 3.11 1.16 -8.21
N ASP A 131 2.04 0.39 -8.01
CA ASP A 131 1.99 -0.69 -7.02
C ASP A 131 2.31 -2.04 -7.67
N GLU A 132 3.20 -2.83 -7.06
CA GLU A 132 3.62 -4.17 -7.49
C GLU A 132 4.24 -4.21 -8.90
N ILE A 133 5.19 -3.31 -9.19
CA ILE A 133 5.81 -3.18 -10.52
C ILE A 133 6.45 -4.48 -11.03
N ASP A 134 6.86 -5.36 -10.11
CA ASP A 134 7.41 -6.69 -10.42
C ASP A 134 6.42 -7.61 -11.14
N ARG A 135 5.13 -7.36 -11.01
CA ARG A 135 4.06 -8.10 -11.69
C ARG A 135 3.79 -7.63 -13.11
N ALA A 136 4.29 -6.47 -13.51
CA ALA A 136 4.19 -5.99 -14.88
C ALA A 136 5.31 -6.56 -15.76
N ASP A 137 5.08 -6.53 -17.07
CA ASP A 137 6.03 -6.98 -18.07
C ASP A 137 7.19 -5.99 -18.25
N ARG A 138 8.33 -6.44 -18.78
CA ARG A 138 9.52 -5.59 -18.98
C ARG A 138 9.30 -4.45 -19.97
N ASP A 139 8.42 -4.65 -20.94
CA ASP A 139 8.05 -3.61 -21.90
C ASP A 139 7.38 -2.43 -21.20
N PHE A 140 6.58 -2.70 -20.17
CA PHE A 140 5.98 -1.68 -19.33
C PHE A 140 7.02 -0.94 -18.49
N GLU A 141 8.02 -1.64 -17.93
CA GLU A 141 9.14 -0.96 -17.25
C GLU A 141 9.88 0.01 -18.18
N ALA A 142 10.13 -0.40 -19.43
CA ALA A 142 10.81 0.43 -20.42
C ALA A 142 9.99 1.69 -20.75
N PHE A 143 8.67 1.54 -20.89
CA PHE A 143 7.75 2.66 -21.10
C PHE A 143 7.80 3.67 -19.93
N LEU A 144 7.84 3.19 -18.68
CA LEU A 144 7.94 4.07 -17.52
C LEU A 144 9.23 4.90 -17.48
N LEU A 145 10.31 4.49 -18.16
CA LEU A 145 11.59 5.21 -18.08
C LEU A 145 11.49 6.64 -18.61
N GLU A 146 10.70 6.88 -19.66
CA GLU A 146 10.45 8.23 -20.19
C GLU A 146 9.78 9.10 -19.11
N LEU A 147 8.66 8.61 -18.57
CA LEU A 147 7.89 9.29 -17.54
C LEU A 147 8.72 9.57 -16.28
N LEU A 148 9.53 8.62 -15.83
CA LEU A 148 10.32 8.76 -14.60
C LEU A 148 11.58 9.63 -14.78
N SER A 149 12.01 9.88 -16.02
CA SER A 149 13.19 10.72 -16.30
C SER A 149 12.79 12.17 -16.51
N ASP A 150 11.87 12.40 -17.43
CA ASP A 150 11.55 13.74 -17.94
C ASP A 150 10.15 14.21 -17.49
N TYR A 151 9.38 13.37 -16.79
CA TYR A 151 8.01 13.67 -16.37
C TYR A 151 7.13 14.10 -17.55
N GLN A 152 7.28 13.40 -18.67
CA GLN A 152 6.52 13.60 -19.89
C GLN A 152 6.06 12.25 -20.44
N ILE A 153 5.08 12.32 -21.34
CA ILE A 153 4.55 11.17 -22.07
C ILE A 153 4.42 11.56 -23.53
N SER A 154 4.87 10.70 -24.44
CA SER A 154 4.68 10.88 -25.87
C SER A 154 3.46 10.09 -26.37
N ILE A 155 2.43 10.78 -26.85
CA ILE A 155 1.25 10.17 -27.48
C ILE A 155 1.39 10.34 -29.00
N PRO A 156 1.45 9.27 -29.80
CA PRO A 156 1.71 9.37 -31.24
C PRO A 156 0.80 10.36 -32.01
N GLU A 157 -0.49 10.40 -31.66
CA GLU A 157 -1.50 11.19 -32.34
C GLU A 157 -1.57 12.65 -31.85
N ILE A 158 -1.13 12.92 -30.61
CA ILE A 158 -1.26 14.25 -29.97
C ILE A 158 0.09 14.96 -29.80
N GLY A 159 1.18 14.20 -29.77
CA GLY A 159 2.51 14.68 -29.44
C GLY A 159 2.88 14.47 -27.98
N THR A 160 3.94 15.14 -27.54
CA THR A 160 4.49 15.01 -26.19
C THR A 160 3.75 15.93 -25.21
N ILE A 161 3.32 15.34 -24.09
CA ILE A 161 2.65 16.01 -22.98
C ILE A 161 3.61 16.04 -21.79
N GLU A 162 4.05 17.23 -21.41
CA GLU A 162 4.90 17.45 -20.24
C GLU A 162 4.05 17.68 -18.98
N ALA A 163 4.57 17.25 -17.83
CA ALA A 163 3.89 17.45 -16.55
C ALA A 163 3.76 18.93 -16.21
N VAL A 164 2.53 19.39 -15.97
CA VAL A 164 2.28 20.75 -15.47
C VAL A 164 2.88 20.92 -14.08
N LYS A 165 2.73 19.90 -13.24
CA LYS A 165 3.33 19.81 -11.91
C LYS A 165 3.85 18.40 -11.71
N LYS A 166 5.15 18.28 -11.42
CA LYS A 166 5.79 16.96 -11.27
C LYS A 166 5.12 16.17 -10.13
N PRO A 167 4.59 14.97 -10.41
CA PRO A 167 4.07 14.11 -9.36
C PRO A 167 5.21 13.55 -8.50
N VAL A 168 4.93 13.38 -7.21
CA VAL A 168 5.77 12.52 -6.36
C VAL A 168 5.49 11.09 -6.77
N VAL A 169 6.52 10.34 -7.15
CA VAL A 169 6.35 8.95 -7.60
C VAL A 169 6.81 7.99 -6.53
N VAL A 170 5.93 7.07 -6.15
CA VAL A 170 6.25 5.94 -5.28
C VAL A 170 6.01 4.65 -6.05
N ILE A 171 7.01 3.79 -6.09
CA ILE A 171 6.97 2.50 -6.77
C ILE A 171 7.11 1.42 -5.70
N THR A 172 6.24 0.42 -5.67
CA THR A 172 6.35 -0.71 -4.73
C THR A 172 6.74 -1.99 -5.46
N ASN A 173 7.55 -2.82 -4.80
CA ASN A 173 7.98 -4.12 -5.29
C ASN A 173 7.82 -5.17 -4.19
N SER A 174 7.18 -6.30 -4.51
CA SER A 174 7.06 -7.47 -3.61
C SER A 174 8.26 -8.42 -3.66
N GLY A 175 9.11 -8.29 -4.67
CA GLY A 175 10.27 -9.15 -4.91
C GLY A 175 9.93 -10.42 -5.69
N GLU A 176 8.78 -10.49 -6.38
CA GLU A 176 8.41 -11.65 -7.22
C GLU A 176 9.33 -11.75 -8.46
N ARG A 177 9.86 -10.62 -8.92
CA ARG A 177 10.78 -10.53 -10.06
C ARG A 177 11.83 -9.44 -9.84
N GLU A 178 13.02 -9.68 -10.37
CA GLU A 178 14.06 -8.64 -10.46
C GLU A 178 13.66 -7.54 -11.47
N LEU A 179 13.80 -6.29 -11.01
CA LEU A 179 13.57 -5.09 -11.81
C LEU A 179 14.80 -4.77 -12.65
N SER A 180 14.59 -4.04 -13.74
CA SER A 180 15.69 -3.62 -14.60
C SER A 180 16.63 -2.63 -13.90
N ASP A 181 17.94 -2.75 -14.17
CA ASP A 181 18.94 -1.78 -13.72
C ASP A 181 18.61 -0.34 -14.12
N ALA A 182 17.96 -0.17 -15.27
CA ALA A 182 17.55 1.13 -15.78
C ALA A 182 16.52 1.82 -14.86
N LEU A 183 15.57 1.05 -14.31
CA LEU A 183 14.58 1.54 -13.35
C LEU A 183 15.24 1.84 -12.01
N LEU A 184 16.09 0.91 -11.51
CA LEU A 184 16.78 1.05 -10.22
C LEU A 184 17.64 2.33 -10.16
N ARG A 185 18.39 2.64 -11.23
CA ARG A 185 19.27 3.83 -11.28
C ARG A 185 18.53 5.18 -11.25
N ARG A 186 17.23 5.18 -11.57
CA ARG A 186 16.40 6.38 -11.57
C ARG A 186 15.70 6.61 -10.23
N CYS A 187 15.62 5.57 -9.39
CA CYS A 187 14.91 5.63 -8.13
C CYS A 187 15.86 5.82 -6.94
N VAL A 188 15.34 6.42 -5.86
CA VAL A 188 15.90 6.27 -4.52
C VAL A 188 15.33 4.98 -3.94
N PHE A 189 16.19 4.08 -3.51
CA PHE A 189 15.80 2.77 -3.00
C PHE A 189 15.57 2.80 -1.49
N LEU A 190 14.45 2.23 -1.06
CA LEU A 190 14.10 2.01 0.34
C LEU A 190 13.62 0.58 0.52
N TYR A 191 14.19 -0.13 1.48
CA TYR A 191 13.74 -1.48 1.85
C TYR A 191 12.89 -1.42 3.12
N LEU A 192 11.64 -1.87 3.03
CA LEU A 192 10.76 -2.05 4.17
C LEU A 192 10.71 -3.52 4.55
N ASP A 193 11.24 -3.84 5.72
CA ASP A 193 11.01 -5.12 6.36
C ASP A 193 9.74 -5.06 7.23
N HIS A 194 9.31 -6.21 7.74
CA HIS A 194 8.26 -6.27 8.73
C HIS A 194 8.62 -5.45 9.97
N PRO A 195 7.68 -4.66 10.52
CA PRO A 195 7.93 -3.94 11.76
C PRO A 195 8.28 -4.93 12.89
N PRO A 196 9.14 -4.54 13.83
CA PRO A 196 9.33 -5.32 15.04
C PRO A 196 8.00 -5.43 15.78
N ILE A 197 7.84 -6.54 16.49
CA ILE A 197 6.59 -6.93 17.15
C ILE A 197 6.03 -5.82 18.05
N GLN A 198 6.90 -5.11 18.78
CA GLN A 198 6.50 -4.00 19.65
C GLN A 198 5.93 -2.82 18.86
N ALA A 199 6.50 -2.52 17.69
CA ALA A 199 6.01 -1.47 16.79
C ALA A 199 4.66 -1.89 16.18
N GLU A 200 4.52 -3.15 15.79
CA GLU A 200 3.26 -3.70 15.25
C GLU A 200 2.13 -3.65 16.28
N ALA A 201 2.40 -4.04 17.53
CA ALA A 201 1.45 -3.92 18.64
C ALA A 201 1.06 -2.46 18.92
N SER A 202 2.03 -1.53 18.85
CA SER A 202 1.78 -0.10 19.01
C SER A 202 0.89 0.46 17.90
N ILE A 203 1.09 0.00 16.65
CA ILE A 203 0.24 0.37 15.50
C ILE A 203 -1.19 -0.15 15.69
N ILE A 204 -1.35 -1.41 16.14
CA ILE A 204 -2.67 -2.00 16.41
C ILE A 204 -3.38 -1.22 17.52
N GLY A 205 -2.68 -0.93 18.62
CA GLY A 205 -3.23 -0.15 19.73
C GLY A 205 -3.66 1.26 19.29
N ALA A 206 -2.82 1.96 18.52
CA ALA A 206 -3.15 3.28 18.01
C ALA A 206 -4.38 3.29 17.08
N ARG A 207 -4.58 2.24 16.28
CA ARG A 207 -5.72 2.11 15.36
C ARG A 207 -6.98 1.55 16.01
N ILE A 208 -6.87 0.81 17.11
CA ILE A 208 -7.98 0.15 17.80
C ILE A 208 -7.89 0.42 19.32
N PRO A 209 -8.27 1.63 19.78
CA PRO A 209 -8.14 2.03 21.17
C PRO A 209 -8.92 1.15 22.16
N GLU A 210 -10.01 0.53 21.71
CA GLU A 210 -10.91 -0.29 22.52
C GLU A 210 -10.31 -1.63 22.99
N VAL A 211 -9.16 -2.04 22.44
CA VAL A 211 -8.52 -3.34 22.73
C VAL A 211 -7.44 -3.22 23.82
N LEU A 212 -7.08 -2.02 24.29
CA LEU A 212 -5.83 -1.82 25.05
C LEU A 212 -5.84 -2.15 26.55
N ASP A 213 -6.97 -2.13 27.25
CA ASP A 213 -6.89 -2.13 28.73
C ASP A 213 -6.51 -3.49 29.37
N THR A 214 -6.61 -4.60 28.63
CA THR A 214 -6.29 -5.95 29.13
C THR A 214 -5.28 -6.73 28.27
N LEU A 215 -4.87 -6.21 27.10
CA LEU A 215 -4.23 -7.03 26.06
C LEU A 215 -2.84 -6.57 25.60
N ASN A 216 -2.33 -5.42 26.06
CA ASN A 216 -1.08 -4.83 25.51
C ASN A 216 0.15 -5.74 25.50
N GLU A 217 0.38 -6.53 26.54
CA GLU A 217 1.53 -7.46 26.58
C GLU A 217 1.26 -8.74 25.77
N ASN A 218 0.01 -9.17 25.68
CA ASN A 218 -0.41 -10.37 24.94
C ASN A 218 -0.52 -10.13 23.43
N ILE A 219 -0.76 -8.89 22.98
CA ILE A 219 -0.86 -8.53 21.56
C ILE A 219 0.44 -8.74 20.83
N ALA A 220 1.52 -8.17 21.36
CA ALA A 220 2.86 -8.33 20.81
C ALA A 220 3.19 -9.83 20.66
N MET A 221 3.00 -10.61 21.72
CA MET A 221 3.31 -12.04 21.70
C MET A 221 2.39 -12.84 20.76
N GLY A 222 1.11 -12.48 20.69
CA GLY A 222 0.13 -13.07 19.77
C GLY A 222 0.43 -12.78 18.30
N VAL A 223 0.77 -11.53 17.96
CA VAL A 223 1.19 -11.10 16.61
C VAL A 223 2.52 -11.74 16.21
N ALA A 224 3.46 -11.83 17.15
CA ALA A 224 4.74 -12.52 16.93
C ALA A 224 4.53 -14.00 16.59
N GLN A 225 3.72 -14.69 17.40
CA GLN A 225 3.35 -16.08 17.16
C GLN A 225 2.52 -16.24 15.89
N ALA A 226 1.67 -15.26 15.54
CA ALA A 226 0.91 -15.20 14.30
C ALA A 226 1.76 -15.13 13.07
N ARG A 227 2.82 -14.33 13.13
CA ARG A 227 3.72 -14.12 12.01
C ARG A 227 4.66 -15.30 11.85
N ASP A 228 5.26 -15.75 12.94
CA ASP A 228 6.15 -16.90 12.95
C ASP A 228 5.39 -18.15 12.47
N ARG A 229 4.24 -18.46 13.09
CA ARG A 229 3.45 -19.66 12.75
C ARG A 229 2.60 -19.47 11.50
N GLY A 230 2.10 -18.27 11.21
CA GLY A 230 1.35 -17.97 9.99
C GLY A 230 2.21 -18.05 8.74
N SER A 231 3.48 -17.67 8.82
CA SER A 231 4.45 -17.90 7.73
C SER A 231 4.67 -19.40 7.49
N HIS A 232 4.72 -20.22 8.54
CA HIS A 232 4.74 -21.69 8.44
C HIS A 232 3.44 -22.29 7.89
N LEU A 233 2.32 -21.56 7.98
CA LEU A 233 0.99 -21.96 7.50
C LEU A 233 0.64 -21.37 6.12
N GLY A 234 1.55 -20.62 5.50
CA GLY A 234 1.38 -19.98 4.20
C GLY A 234 0.50 -18.71 4.20
N PHE A 235 0.21 -18.13 5.36
CA PHE A 235 -0.56 -16.89 5.47
C PHE A 235 0.30 -15.66 5.15
N GLY A 236 -0.21 -14.76 4.30
CA GLY A 236 0.44 -13.47 3.99
C GLY A 236 0.34 -12.46 5.14
N GLY A 237 1.13 -11.38 5.13
CA GLY A 237 1.17 -10.40 6.23
C GLY A 237 -0.19 -9.78 6.61
N ALA A 238 -1.09 -9.56 5.64
CA ALA A 238 -2.45 -9.09 5.92
C ALA A 238 -3.30 -10.14 6.66
N GLN A 239 -3.14 -11.42 6.33
CA GLN A 239 -3.85 -12.53 6.98
C GLN A 239 -3.28 -12.84 8.37
N ALA A 240 -1.97 -12.68 8.57
CA ALA A 240 -1.36 -12.75 9.91
C ALA A 240 -1.90 -11.66 10.85
N MET A 241 -2.16 -10.46 10.32
CA MET A 241 -2.80 -9.37 11.08
C MET A 241 -4.26 -9.65 11.41
N ASP A 242 -5.00 -10.26 10.48
CA ASP A 242 -6.38 -10.69 10.76
C ASP A 242 -6.42 -11.86 11.75
N TRP A 243 -5.47 -12.78 11.69
CA TRP A 243 -5.29 -13.83 12.69
C TRP A 243 -4.93 -13.27 14.06
N ALA A 244 -4.04 -12.28 14.12
CA ALA A 244 -3.75 -11.56 15.35
C ALA A 244 -5.00 -10.87 15.89
N ARG A 245 -5.75 -10.13 15.08
CA ARG A 245 -7.04 -9.53 15.48
C ARG A 245 -8.01 -10.56 16.05
N VAL A 246 -8.13 -11.74 15.41
CA VAL A 246 -8.94 -12.83 15.94
C VAL A 246 -8.41 -13.29 17.29
N LEU A 247 -7.12 -13.59 17.43
CA LEU A 247 -6.55 -13.97 18.73
C LEU A 247 -6.77 -12.93 19.84
N LEU A 248 -6.78 -11.64 19.49
CA LEU A 248 -7.08 -10.54 20.41
C LEU A 248 -8.53 -10.50 20.83
N MET A 249 -9.45 -10.70 19.88
CA MET A 249 -10.86 -10.86 20.21
C MET A 249 -11.07 -12.07 21.13
N LEU A 250 -10.32 -13.15 20.94
CA LEU A 250 -10.42 -14.39 21.74
C LEU A 250 -9.85 -14.29 23.15
N SER A 251 -8.89 -13.40 23.37
CA SER A 251 -8.26 -13.18 24.68
C SER A 251 -8.97 -12.11 25.51
N SER A 252 -9.96 -11.43 24.93
CA SER A 252 -11.01 -10.77 25.70
C SER A 252 -12.01 -11.83 26.21
N ASP A 253 -12.26 -11.84 27.52
CA ASP A 253 -12.96 -12.86 28.32
C ASP A 253 -14.43 -13.19 27.91
N GLN A 254 -14.89 -12.78 26.73
CA GLN A 254 -16.31 -12.83 26.32
C GLN A 254 -16.64 -13.79 25.17
N PHE A 255 -15.66 -14.39 24.49
CA PHE A 255 -15.94 -15.17 23.29
C PHE A 255 -15.95 -16.70 23.52
N GLN A 256 -17.13 -17.30 23.34
CA GLN A 256 -17.32 -18.76 23.41
C GLN A 256 -16.53 -19.47 22.30
N GLN A 257 -15.84 -20.57 22.67
CA GLN A 257 -15.04 -21.46 21.81
C GLN A 257 -15.68 -21.88 20.47
N GLY A 258 -17.01 -21.78 20.32
CA GLY A 258 -17.73 -22.13 19.09
C GLY A 258 -17.68 -21.07 17.97
N TYR A 259 -17.38 -19.81 18.26
CA TYR A 259 -17.24 -18.77 17.22
C TYR A 259 -15.88 -18.83 16.52
N VAL A 260 -14.86 -19.32 17.22
CA VAL A 260 -13.47 -19.40 16.73
C VAL A 260 -13.38 -20.27 15.48
N ALA A 261 -13.91 -21.49 15.53
CA ALA A 261 -13.86 -22.41 14.40
C ALA A 261 -14.50 -21.81 13.13
N LYS A 262 -15.61 -21.08 13.29
CA LYS A 262 -16.30 -20.42 12.17
C LYS A 262 -15.55 -19.19 11.64
N SER A 263 -14.91 -18.41 12.50
CA SER A 263 -14.07 -17.28 12.08
C SER A 263 -12.78 -17.76 11.41
N MET A 264 -12.22 -18.89 11.86
CA MET A 264 -11.06 -19.55 11.24
C MET A 264 -11.41 -20.12 9.85
N GLU A 265 -12.61 -20.70 9.69
CA GLU A 265 -13.16 -21.07 8.38
C GLU A 265 -13.29 -19.89 7.43
N ALA A 266 -13.71 -18.72 7.93
CA ALA A 266 -13.88 -17.53 7.12
C ALA A 266 -12.55 -16.87 6.67
N LEU A 267 -11.46 -17.08 7.42
CA LEU A 267 -10.16 -16.44 7.17
C LEU A 267 -9.16 -17.33 6.40
N ALA A 268 -9.39 -18.65 6.35
CA ALA A 268 -8.51 -19.55 5.63
C ALA A 268 -8.65 -19.36 4.11
N SER A 269 -7.56 -19.00 3.43
CA SER A 269 -7.54 -18.83 1.97
C SER A 269 -7.61 -20.15 1.20
N ASN A 270 -7.32 -21.29 1.85
CA ASN A 270 -7.41 -22.62 1.24
C ASN A 270 -7.67 -23.71 2.31
N GLN A 271 -8.04 -24.92 1.87
CA GLN A 271 -8.36 -26.05 2.76
C GLN A 271 -7.16 -26.56 3.57
N GLU A 272 -5.93 -26.36 3.08
CA GLU A 272 -4.71 -26.77 3.79
C GLU A 272 -4.42 -25.85 4.98
N SER A 273 -4.54 -24.55 4.78
CA SER A 273 -4.45 -23.51 5.82
C SER A 273 -5.57 -23.66 6.86
N LEU A 274 -6.77 -24.09 6.44
CA LEU A 274 -7.86 -24.43 7.34
C LEU A 274 -7.53 -25.64 8.22
N ALA A 275 -7.10 -26.75 7.61
CA ALA A 275 -6.76 -27.97 8.33
C ALA A 275 -5.59 -27.74 9.31
N ALA A 276 -4.63 -26.90 8.93
CA ALA A 276 -3.49 -26.58 9.78
C ALA A 276 -3.87 -25.63 10.94
N ALA A 277 -4.79 -24.69 10.70
CA ALA A 277 -5.42 -23.87 11.72
C ALA A 277 -6.26 -24.67 12.73
N GLU A 278 -7.08 -25.61 12.26
CA GLU A 278 -7.91 -26.49 13.10
C GLU A 278 -7.04 -27.40 13.97
N ASN A 279 -5.97 -27.95 13.39
CA ASN A 279 -5.05 -28.82 14.11
C ASN A 279 -4.29 -28.05 15.19
N TYR A 280 -3.94 -26.79 14.92
CA TYR A 280 -3.35 -25.90 15.91
C TYR A 280 -4.32 -25.57 17.07
N TYR A 281 -5.56 -25.20 16.76
CA TYR A 281 -6.57 -24.90 17.79
C TYR A 281 -6.79 -26.09 18.74
N ARG A 282 -6.82 -27.32 18.20
CA ARG A 282 -6.99 -28.55 18.98
C ARG A 282 -5.84 -28.82 19.97
N HIS A 283 -4.67 -28.22 19.77
CA HIS A 283 -3.47 -28.42 20.58
C HIS A 283 -2.95 -27.13 21.23
N MET A 284 -3.76 -26.06 21.26
CA MET A 284 -3.37 -24.79 21.85
C MET A 284 -3.16 -24.96 23.37
N PRO A 285 -1.97 -24.70 23.93
CA PRO A 285 -1.79 -24.66 25.37
C PRO A 285 -2.65 -23.52 25.93
N ALA A 286 -3.39 -23.78 27.01
CA ALA A 286 -4.12 -22.74 27.72
C ALA A 286 -3.14 -21.61 28.08
N ILE A 287 -3.45 -20.39 27.68
CA ILE A 287 -2.70 -19.20 28.08
C ILE A 287 -2.90 -19.11 29.60
N SER A 288 -1.88 -19.46 30.38
CA SER A 288 -1.98 -19.53 31.84
C SER A 288 -1.93 -18.13 32.44
N ASP A 289 -2.95 -17.79 33.22
CA ASP A 289 -2.99 -16.67 34.17
C ASP A 289 -1.90 -16.85 35.25
N ALA A 290 -0.65 -16.54 34.94
CA ALA A 290 0.44 -16.65 35.89
C ALA A 290 1.34 -15.41 35.84
N GLU A 291 0.84 -14.31 36.40
CA GLU A 291 1.59 -13.38 37.27
C GLU A 291 0.66 -12.26 37.79
N ALA A 292 -0.43 -12.66 38.46
CA ALA A 292 -1.25 -11.75 39.26
C ALA A 292 -1.40 -12.32 40.67
N GLY A 293 -0.48 -11.95 41.56
CA GLY A 293 -0.68 -12.07 43.00
C GLY A 293 0.42 -12.83 43.75
N ASP A 294 1.52 -12.14 44.07
CA ASP A 294 2.03 -12.19 45.45
C ASP A 294 2.89 -10.96 45.77
N THR A 295 2.24 -9.81 45.96
CA THR A 295 2.81 -8.66 46.70
C THR A 295 1.78 -8.14 47.70
N ALA A 296 1.44 -8.97 48.69
CA ALA A 296 0.80 -8.49 49.92
C ALA A 296 1.81 -8.60 51.07
N GLY A 297 2.37 -7.44 51.42
CA GLY A 297 3.39 -7.30 52.45
C GLY A 297 2.92 -7.64 53.87
N ASN A 298 3.91 -8.03 54.66
CA ASN A 298 3.95 -7.97 56.12
C ASN A 298 3.15 -6.80 56.70
N GLY A 299 2.19 -7.13 57.57
CA GLY A 299 1.53 -6.21 58.48
C GLY A 299 1.22 -6.90 59.81
N GLU A 300 1.98 -6.54 60.84
CA GLU A 300 1.93 -6.98 62.24
C GLU A 300 0.53 -7.08 62.84
N ILE A 301 0.26 -8.12 63.66
CA ILE A 301 -0.48 -7.96 64.93
C ILE A 301 0.17 -8.87 66.00
N LYS A 302 0.66 -8.21 67.05
CA LYS A 302 1.18 -8.76 68.31
C LYS A 302 0.10 -9.52 69.10
N ASN A 303 0.51 -10.62 69.73
CA ASN A 303 0.40 -10.81 71.18
C ASN A 303 1.53 -11.72 71.67
#